data_AF-A0A955JIL9-F1
#
_entry.id   AF-A0A955JIL9-F1
#
_cell.length_a   1.000
_cell.length_b   1.000
_cell.length_c   1.000
_cell.angle_alpha   90.00
_cell.angle_beta   90.00
_cell.angle_gamma   90.00
#
_symmetry.space_group_name_H-M   'P 1'
#
loop_
_entity.id
_entity.type
_entity.pdbx_description
1 polymer ?
#
loop_
_entity_poly.entity_id
_entity_poly.type
_entity_poly.pdbx_seq_one_letter_code
_entity_poly.pdbx_strand_id
1 'polypeptide(L)'
;DLRRTPLQQHMALRHRLALETRKFLDQQHFIEIETPFLIKSTPEGARDFVVPSRMHPGQYYALPQSPQTFKQLLMVSGYDRYFQLVRCFRDEDLRADRQPEFTQIDCEMAFVEREDVLATFEGLARHLFKEIKGVSLPEFPRMTYAEAMRRFGSDKPDMRFGMEFTDLSAIVQGAGFSVFDGAETVLAIAVPGCAHYSRKQTDELTEWVKRPQIGAKGLVFAKWSENEGFKSSVDKFYNPACIQSWFEAAGGWQGDLLLILSGDLASTRKQLGALRLELGQRLGLCRPDVFHPLWVVDFPLLEKDDASQRWFAMHHPFTSPLNEDLDTLETQPGRVRANAYDMVINGVEIGGGSIRIHNRD
;
A
#
# COMPACT_ATOMS: atom_id res chain seq x y z
N ASP A 1 1.82 -13.36 -30.94
CA ASP A 1 2.14 -12.18 -30.13
C ASP A 1 3.59 -12.12 -29.64
N LEU A 2 4.11 -13.16 -28.99
CA LEU A 2 5.47 -13.24 -28.40
C LEU A 2 6.66 -13.07 -29.38
N ARG A 3 6.43 -12.96 -30.69
CA ARG A 3 7.47 -12.60 -31.66
C ARG A 3 7.72 -11.09 -31.74
N ARG A 4 6.81 -10.27 -31.19
CA ARG A 4 6.95 -8.80 -31.18
C ARG A 4 8.03 -8.38 -30.20
N THR A 5 8.89 -7.46 -30.63
CA THR A 5 10.03 -6.95 -29.86
C THR A 5 9.70 -6.55 -28.41
N PRO A 6 8.61 -5.80 -28.12
CA PRO A 6 8.30 -5.42 -26.74
C PRO A 6 8.09 -6.61 -25.80
N LEU A 7 7.37 -7.64 -26.25
CA LEU A 7 7.12 -8.84 -25.45
C LEU A 7 8.37 -9.70 -25.29
N GLN A 8 9.20 -9.81 -26.32
CA GLN A 8 10.49 -10.49 -26.22
C GLN A 8 11.40 -9.81 -25.19
N GLN A 9 11.45 -8.48 -25.20
CA GLN A 9 12.22 -7.69 -24.24
C GLN A 9 11.71 -7.87 -22.81
N HIS A 10 10.40 -7.90 -22.58
CA HIS A 10 9.84 -8.17 -21.25
C HIS A 10 10.20 -9.57 -20.73
N MET A 11 10.16 -10.60 -21.58
CA MET A 11 10.55 -11.96 -21.19
C MET A 11 12.05 -12.05 -20.90
N ALA A 12 12.90 -11.42 -21.72
CA ALA A 12 14.33 -11.35 -21.50
C ALA A 12 14.68 -10.61 -20.20
N LEU A 13 13.96 -9.51 -19.91
CA LEU A 13 14.08 -8.75 -18.66
C LEU A 13 13.74 -9.64 -17.45
N ARG A 14 12.61 -10.35 -17.49
CA ARG A 14 12.19 -11.28 -16.42
C ARG A 14 13.23 -12.38 -16.19
N HIS A 15 13.78 -12.95 -17.25
CA HIS A 15 14.85 -13.95 -17.16
C HIS A 15 16.11 -13.38 -16.47
N ARG A 16 16.57 -12.20 -16.89
CA ARG A 16 17.73 -11.53 -16.27
C ARG A 16 17.48 -11.22 -14.79
N LEU A 17 16.29 -10.72 -14.45
CA LEU A 17 15.91 -10.45 -13.07
C LEU A 17 16.01 -11.72 -12.21
N ALA A 18 15.47 -12.84 -12.68
CA ALA A 18 15.57 -14.12 -11.97
C ALA A 18 17.01 -14.60 -11.78
N LEU A 19 17.92 -14.37 -12.74
CA LEU A 19 19.34 -14.69 -12.60
C LEU A 19 20.02 -13.80 -11.56
N GLU A 20 19.82 -12.49 -11.63
CA GLU A 20 20.45 -11.54 -10.69
C GLU A 20 19.93 -11.71 -9.26
N THR A 21 18.65 -12.04 -9.08
CA THR A 21 18.10 -12.39 -7.76
C THR A 21 18.84 -13.59 -7.17
N ARG A 22 19.00 -14.69 -7.93
CA ARG A 22 19.71 -15.88 -7.45
C ARG A 22 21.16 -15.57 -7.06
N LYS A 23 21.88 -14.83 -7.90
CA LYS A 23 23.27 -14.43 -7.62
C LYS A 23 23.38 -13.61 -6.34
N PHE A 24 22.49 -12.64 -6.15
CA PHE A 24 22.50 -11.80 -4.95
C PHE A 24 22.22 -12.64 -3.70
N LEU A 25 21.19 -13.50 -3.72
CA LEU A 25 20.81 -14.31 -2.56
C LEU A 25 21.86 -15.38 -2.22
N ASP A 26 22.51 -15.99 -3.21
CA ASP A 26 23.67 -16.88 -3.02
C ASP A 26 24.84 -16.16 -2.32
N GLN A 27 25.16 -14.94 -2.74
CA GLN A 27 26.18 -14.11 -2.06
C GLN A 27 25.80 -13.73 -0.62
N GLN A 28 24.51 -13.71 -0.30
CA GLN A 28 23.98 -13.50 1.06
C GLN A 28 23.77 -14.82 1.83
N HIS A 29 24.34 -15.93 1.33
CA HIS A 29 24.30 -17.27 1.94
C HIS A 29 22.91 -17.89 2.03
N PHE A 30 21.96 -17.47 1.19
CA PHE A 30 20.68 -18.14 1.08
C PHE A 30 20.78 -19.41 0.24
N ILE A 31 20.01 -20.43 0.60
CA ILE A 31 19.92 -21.70 -0.13
C ILE A 31 18.59 -21.76 -0.88
N GLU A 32 18.63 -22.04 -2.18
CA GLU A 32 17.42 -22.29 -2.98
C GLU A 32 16.90 -23.70 -2.68
N ILE A 33 15.71 -23.81 -2.06
CA ILE A 33 15.10 -25.11 -1.71
C ILE A 33 13.73 -25.19 -2.38
N GLU A 34 13.42 -26.31 -3.04
CA GLU A 34 12.10 -26.50 -3.64
C GLU A 34 11.08 -27.02 -2.62
N THR A 35 9.91 -26.38 -2.56
CA THR A 35 8.79 -26.81 -1.71
C THR A 35 7.67 -27.48 -2.51
N PRO A 36 6.90 -28.43 -1.92
CA PRO A 36 5.82 -29.12 -2.61
C PRO A 36 4.67 -28.21 -3.08
N PHE A 37 4.06 -28.54 -4.22
CA PHE A 37 2.82 -27.88 -4.71
C PHE A 37 1.53 -28.62 -4.36
N LEU A 38 1.60 -29.89 -3.97
CA LEU A 38 0.42 -30.65 -3.54
C LEU A 38 0.41 -30.68 -2.01
N ILE A 39 -0.26 -29.71 -1.42
CA ILE A 39 -0.23 -29.45 0.02
C ILE A 39 -1.60 -29.72 0.64
N LYS A 40 -1.69 -29.64 1.96
CA LYS A 40 -2.98 -29.63 2.66
C LYS A 40 -3.57 -28.22 2.59
N SER A 41 -4.89 -28.12 2.38
CA SER A 41 -5.60 -26.83 2.44
C SER A 41 -5.46 -26.20 3.82
N THR A 42 -5.25 -24.88 3.85
CA THR A 42 -5.21 -24.07 5.06
C THR A 42 -6.50 -23.26 5.15
N PRO A 43 -7.16 -23.20 6.32
CA PRO A 43 -8.44 -22.49 6.46
C PRO A 43 -8.32 -20.96 6.43
N GLU A 44 -7.12 -20.42 6.38
CA GLU A 44 -6.82 -18.99 6.46
C GLU A 44 -6.33 -18.44 5.10
N GLY A 45 -6.62 -17.16 4.83
CA GLY A 45 -6.19 -16.47 3.61
C GLY A 45 -7.22 -16.49 2.48
N ALA A 46 -6.73 -16.56 1.25
CA ALA A 46 -7.56 -16.61 0.04
C ALA A 46 -8.21 -18.00 -0.13
N ARG A 47 -9.07 -18.16 -1.15
CA ARG A 47 -9.56 -19.50 -1.51
C ARG A 47 -8.46 -20.30 -2.22
N ASP A 48 -8.36 -21.57 -1.87
CA ASP A 48 -7.41 -22.51 -2.47
C ASP A 48 -7.94 -23.09 -3.80
N PHE A 49 -7.04 -23.27 -4.77
CA PHE A 49 -7.28 -24.24 -5.84
C PHE A 49 -7.08 -25.65 -5.31
N VAL A 50 -8.03 -26.55 -5.59
CA VAL A 50 -8.00 -27.94 -5.11
C VAL A 50 -7.68 -28.94 -6.21
N VAL A 51 -6.93 -29.99 -5.87
CA VAL A 51 -6.54 -31.08 -6.77
C VAL A 51 -7.06 -32.41 -6.20
N PRO A 52 -8.03 -33.08 -6.83
CA PRO A 52 -8.59 -34.33 -6.32
C PRO A 52 -7.56 -35.46 -6.34
N SER A 53 -7.52 -36.26 -5.27
CA SER A 53 -6.64 -37.42 -5.18
C SER A 53 -7.29 -38.66 -5.78
N ARG A 54 -6.68 -39.22 -6.83
CA ARG A 54 -7.12 -40.52 -7.39
C ARG A 54 -6.93 -41.67 -6.40
N MET A 55 -5.86 -41.61 -5.60
CA MET A 55 -5.49 -42.69 -4.67
C MET A 55 -6.30 -42.67 -3.36
N HIS A 56 -6.81 -41.50 -2.97
CA HIS A 56 -7.60 -41.29 -1.76
C HIS A 56 -8.96 -40.68 -2.13
N PRO A 57 -9.96 -41.50 -2.52
CA PRO A 57 -11.27 -41.00 -2.92
C PRO A 57 -11.91 -40.11 -1.85
N GLY A 58 -12.47 -38.97 -2.28
CA GLY A 58 -13.05 -37.96 -1.39
C GLY A 58 -12.05 -37.01 -0.74
N GLN A 59 -10.75 -37.17 -0.98
CA GLN A 59 -9.71 -36.26 -0.48
C GLN A 59 -9.11 -35.41 -1.59
N TYR A 60 -8.63 -34.23 -1.20
CA TYR A 60 -8.10 -33.21 -2.09
C TYR A 60 -6.79 -32.66 -1.53
N TYR A 61 -5.86 -32.36 -2.44
CA TYR A 61 -4.75 -31.46 -2.16
C TYR A 61 -5.18 -30.01 -2.45
N ALA A 62 -4.43 -29.05 -1.93
CA ALA A 62 -4.48 -27.65 -2.32
C ALA A 62 -3.18 -27.26 -3.03
N LEU A 63 -3.28 -26.32 -3.97
CA LEU A 63 -2.12 -25.61 -4.50
C LEU A 63 -1.74 -24.47 -3.55
N PRO A 64 -0.44 -24.23 -3.28
CA PRO A 64 -0.02 -23.29 -2.26
C PRO A 64 -0.29 -21.83 -2.66
N GLN A 65 -0.91 -21.09 -1.74
CA GLN A 65 -0.99 -19.63 -1.83
C GLN A 65 0.37 -18.94 -1.65
N SER A 66 1.28 -19.62 -0.94
CA SER A 66 2.71 -19.34 -0.78
C SER A 66 3.39 -20.54 -0.10
N PRO A 67 4.73 -20.63 -0.07
CA PRO A 67 5.45 -21.66 0.68
C PRO A 67 5.47 -21.47 2.21
N GLN A 68 4.60 -20.62 2.78
CA GLN A 68 4.66 -20.14 4.16
C GLN A 68 4.87 -21.25 5.22
N THR A 69 4.14 -22.36 5.13
CA THR A 69 4.30 -23.49 6.04
C THR A 69 5.68 -24.15 5.92
N PHE A 70 6.14 -24.37 4.69
CA PHE A 70 7.38 -25.09 4.43
C PHE A 70 8.60 -24.24 4.79
N LYS A 71 8.61 -22.95 4.46
CA LYS A 71 9.74 -22.08 4.80
C LYS A 71 9.96 -21.94 6.30
N GLN A 72 8.89 -21.91 7.09
CA GLN A 72 9.00 -21.96 8.55
C GLN A 72 9.53 -23.31 9.05
N LEU A 73 9.04 -24.44 8.49
CA LEU A 73 9.60 -25.76 8.83
C LEU A 73 11.07 -25.88 8.48
N LEU A 74 11.54 -25.21 7.41
CA LEU A 74 12.97 -25.14 7.08
C LEU A 74 13.76 -24.41 8.16
N MET A 75 13.25 -23.29 8.70
CA MET A 75 13.89 -22.60 9.83
C MET A 75 13.97 -23.52 11.05
N VAL A 76 12.87 -24.24 11.37
CA VAL A 76 12.85 -25.23 12.45
C VAL A 76 13.83 -26.39 12.21
N SER A 77 14.06 -26.75 10.95
CA SER A 77 14.97 -27.84 10.55
C SER A 77 16.45 -27.42 10.60
N GLY A 78 16.76 -26.18 11.00
CA GLY A 78 18.11 -25.67 11.12
C GLY A 78 18.68 -25.05 9.85
N TYR A 79 17.86 -24.81 8.82
CA TYR A 79 18.27 -23.96 7.71
C TYR A 79 18.23 -22.49 8.16
N ASP A 80 19.35 -21.77 8.05
CA ASP A 80 19.45 -20.38 8.49
C ASP A 80 18.78 -19.40 7.52
N ARG A 81 18.99 -19.60 6.20
CA ARG A 81 18.54 -18.68 5.14
C ARG A 81 18.02 -19.45 3.95
N TYR A 82 16.74 -19.29 3.66
CA TYR A 82 16.03 -19.97 2.60
C TYR A 82 15.51 -18.96 1.57
N PHE A 83 15.59 -19.31 0.29
CA PHE A 83 14.82 -18.62 -0.74
C PHE A 83 14.26 -19.57 -1.80
N GLN A 84 13.28 -19.09 -2.56
CA GLN A 84 12.77 -19.78 -3.75
C GLN A 84 12.13 -18.79 -4.73
N LEU A 85 12.43 -18.92 -6.03
CA LEU A 85 11.62 -18.33 -7.09
C LEU A 85 10.47 -19.27 -7.45
N VAL A 86 9.30 -19.04 -6.84
CA VAL A 86 8.25 -20.05 -6.75
C VAL A 86 6.94 -19.58 -7.37
N ARG A 87 6.14 -20.55 -7.86
CA ARG A 87 4.76 -20.29 -8.30
C ARG A 87 3.79 -20.42 -7.13
N CYS A 88 2.92 -19.42 -7.01
CA CYS A 88 1.84 -19.35 -6.03
C CYS A 88 0.49 -19.26 -6.72
N PHE A 89 -0.55 -19.73 -6.04
CA PHE A 89 -1.89 -19.91 -6.61
C PHE A 89 -2.96 -19.35 -5.67
N ARG A 90 -3.85 -18.48 -6.17
CA ARG A 90 -4.94 -17.90 -5.38
C ARG A 90 -6.22 -17.83 -6.21
N ASP A 91 -7.32 -18.39 -5.69
CA ASP A 91 -8.65 -18.33 -6.33
C ASP A 91 -9.42 -17.07 -5.89
N GLU A 92 -8.89 -15.92 -6.33
CA GLU A 92 -9.47 -14.59 -6.12
C GLU A 92 -10.03 -13.98 -7.41
N ASP A 93 -10.91 -12.99 -7.26
CA ASP A 93 -11.37 -12.19 -8.39
C ASP A 93 -10.19 -11.54 -9.13
N LEU A 94 -10.18 -11.70 -10.45
CA LEU A 94 -9.14 -11.14 -11.31
C LEU A 94 -9.21 -9.60 -11.29
N ARG A 95 -8.04 -8.98 -11.16
CA ARG A 95 -7.83 -7.54 -11.31
C ARG A 95 -6.75 -7.31 -12.37
N ALA A 96 -6.59 -6.07 -12.81
CA ALA A 96 -5.62 -5.72 -13.85
C ALA A 96 -4.19 -6.21 -13.57
N ASP A 97 -3.83 -6.33 -12.29
CA ASP A 97 -2.53 -6.76 -11.76
C ASP A 97 -2.56 -8.13 -11.06
N ARG A 98 -3.71 -8.83 -11.01
CA ARG A 98 -3.86 -10.13 -10.31
C ARG A 98 -4.14 -11.26 -11.28
N GLN A 99 -3.26 -12.26 -11.25
CA GLN A 99 -3.39 -13.52 -11.99
C GLN A 99 -3.65 -14.67 -11.00
N PRO A 100 -4.39 -15.72 -11.40
CA PRO A 100 -4.70 -16.85 -10.52
C PRO A 100 -3.44 -17.64 -10.15
N GLU A 101 -2.42 -17.58 -11.02
CA GLU A 101 -1.08 -18.09 -10.77
C GLU A 101 -0.03 -16.97 -10.96
N PHE A 102 0.86 -16.80 -10.00
CA PHE A 102 1.84 -15.71 -10.01
C PHE A 102 3.14 -16.13 -9.32
N THR A 103 4.24 -15.41 -9.59
CA THR A 103 5.56 -15.80 -9.10
C THR A 103 6.01 -14.91 -7.96
N GLN A 104 6.55 -15.52 -6.91
CA GLN A 104 7.16 -14.81 -5.78
C GLN A 104 8.67 -15.07 -5.72
N ILE A 105 9.39 -14.10 -5.15
CA ILE A 105 10.72 -14.30 -4.57
C ILE A 105 10.45 -14.57 -3.09
N ASP A 106 10.22 -15.82 -2.73
CA ASP A 106 9.90 -16.19 -1.35
C ASP A 106 11.20 -16.39 -0.58
N CYS A 107 11.29 -15.84 0.63
CA CYS A 107 12.48 -15.90 1.46
C CYS A 107 12.09 -16.07 2.93
N GLU A 108 12.98 -16.66 3.73
CA GLU A 108 12.88 -16.75 5.19
C GLU A 108 14.30 -16.77 5.80
N MET A 109 14.46 -16.18 6.99
CA MET A 109 15.73 -16.08 7.72
C MET A 109 15.50 -16.42 9.19
N ALA A 110 16.41 -17.16 9.81
CA ALA A 110 16.41 -17.46 11.24
C ALA A 110 17.24 -16.44 12.02
N PHE A 111 16.95 -16.28 13.32
CA PHE A 111 17.72 -15.44 14.26
C PHE A 111 17.92 -13.98 13.82
N VAL A 112 16.92 -13.40 13.15
CA VAL A 112 16.93 -12.03 12.65
C VAL A 112 15.99 -11.12 13.44
N GLU A 113 16.36 -9.85 13.53
CA GLU A 113 15.46 -8.76 13.82
C GLU A 113 14.89 -8.16 12.54
N ARG A 114 13.89 -7.28 12.66
CA ARG A 114 13.29 -6.59 11.51
C ARG A 114 14.36 -5.88 10.67
N GLU A 115 15.33 -5.25 11.32
CA GLU A 115 16.37 -4.48 10.64
C GLU A 115 17.21 -5.32 9.68
N ASP A 116 17.59 -6.54 10.08
CA ASP A 116 18.39 -7.45 9.25
C ASP A 116 17.65 -7.80 7.96
N VAL A 117 16.33 -8.01 8.06
CA VAL A 117 15.49 -8.36 6.94
C VAL A 117 15.34 -7.18 5.97
N LEU A 118 15.05 -5.99 6.50
CA LEU A 118 14.94 -4.75 5.74
C LEU A 118 16.24 -4.44 4.99
N ALA A 119 17.38 -4.50 5.68
CA ALA A 119 18.69 -4.24 5.09
C ALA A 119 19.01 -5.24 3.96
N THR A 120 18.72 -6.53 4.17
CA THR A 120 18.96 -7.58 3.17
C THR A 120 18.16 -7.35 1.89
N PHE A 121 16.85 -7.09 2.02
CA PHE A 121 15.97 -6.96 0.86
C PHE A 121 16.01 -5.57 0.23
N GLU A 122 16.32 -4.51 0.99
CA GLU A 122 16.72 -3.23 0.40
C GLU A 122 17.98 -3.42 -0.47
N GLY A 123 18.98 -4.15 0.03
CA GLY A 123 20.17 -4.53 -0.74
C GLY A 123 19.82 -5.23 -2.05
N LEU A 124 18.90 -6.21 -2.01
CA LEU A 124 18.41 -6.90 -3.20
C LEU A 124 17.76 -5.93 -4.20
N ALA A 125 16.86 -5.07 -3.74
CA ALA A 125 16.18 -4.11 -4.60
C ALA A 125 17.18 -3.14 -5.26
N ARG A 126 18.13 -2.62 -4.48
CA ARG A 126 19.19 -1.72 -4.98
C ARG A 126 20.10 -2.42 -5.99
N HIS A 127 20.48 -3.68 -5.72
CA HIS A 127 21.24 -4.53 -6.66
C HIS A 127 20.49 -4.69 -7.98
N LEU A 128 19.23 -5.14 -7.94
CA LEU A 128 18.44 -5.37 -9.14
C LEU A 128 18.24 -4.09 -9.96
N PHE A 129 17.95 -2.96 -9.34
CA PHE A 129 17.80 -1.68 -10.06
C PHE A 129 19.12 -1.22 -10.71
N LYS A 130 20.25 -1.41 -10.03
CA LYS A 130 21.57 -1.08 -10.56
C LYS A 130 21.94 -1.98 -11.74
N GLU A 131 21.87 -3.30 -11.58
CA GLU A 131 22.32 -4.26 -12.61
C GLU A 131 21.39 -4.34 -13.82
N ILE A 132 20.09 -4.15 -13.60
CA ILE A 132 19.09 -4.29 -14.67
C ILE A 132 18.77 -2.96 -15.35
N LYS A 133 18.67 -1.87 -14.58
CA LYS A 133 18.28 -0.54 -15.09
C LYS A 133 19.40 0.51 -15.07
N GLY A 134 20.55 0.23 -14.47
CA GLY A 134 21.61 1.23 -14.28
C GLY A 134 21.21 2.34 -13.30
N VAL A 135 20.15 2.13 -12.50
CA VAL A 135 19.63 3.12 -11.56
C VAL A 135 20.17 2.83 -10.18
N SER A 136 20.86 3.81 -9.59
CA SER A 136 21.29 3.74 -8.20
C SER A 136 20.17 4.28 -7.31
N LEU A 137 19.45 3.39 -6.63
CA LEU A 137 18.45 3.79 -5.66
C LEU A 137 19.12 4.31 -4.37
N PRO A 138 18.53 5.34 -3.72
CA PRO A 138 18.98 5.81 -2.41
C PRO A 138 18.68 4.77 -1.32
N GLU A 139 19.04 5.09 -0.08
CA GLU A 139 18.50 4.36 1.09
C GLU A 139 16.98 4.53 1.17
N PHE A 140 16.28 3.50 1.62
CA PHE A 140 14.82 3.53 1.59
C PHE A 140 14.31 4.19 2.87
N PRO A 141 13.63 5.34 2.77
CA PRO A 141 13.01 5.96 3.94
C PRO A 141 11.96 5.03 4.56
N ARG A 142 11.76 5.16 5.87
CA ARG A 142 10.74 4.44 6.61
C ARG A 142 9.56 5.35 6.87
N MET A 143 8.37 4.80 6.74
CA MET A 143 7.12 5.46 7.06
C MET A 143 6.28 4.51 7.89
N THR A 144 5.69 4.98 8.99
CA THR A 144 4.74 4.14 9.72
C THR A 144 3.45 4.01 8.91
N TYR A 145 2.72 2.90 9.05
CA TYR A 145 1.41 2.72 8.45
C TYR A 145 0.47 3.88 8.81
N ALA A 146 0.46 4.28 10.09
CA ALA A 146 -0.35 5.38 10.57
C ALA A 146 -0.01 6.71 9.84
N GLU A 147 1.27 6.96 9.62
CA GLU A 147 1.72 8.13 8.85
C GLU A 147 1.33 8.04 7.37
N ALA A 148 1.52 6.89 6.73
CA ALA A 148 1.17 6.66 5.32
C ALA A 148 -0.33 6.88 5.09
N MET A 149 -1.18 6.30 5.95
CA MET A 149 -2.62 6.50 5.93
C MET A 149 -3.03 7.94 6.22
N ARG A 150 -2.35 8.62 7.16
CA ARG A 150 -2.64 10.01 7.50
C ARG A 150 -2.29 10.97 6.37
N ARG A 151 -1.12 10.80 5.73
CA ARG A 151 -0.59 11.73 4.70
C ARG A 151 -1.09 11.42 3.29
N PHE A 152 -1.40 10.16 2.99
CA PHE A 152 -1.69 9.73 1.60
C PHE A 152 -2.93 8.85 1.46
N GLY A 153 -3.53 8.40 2.58
CA GLY A 153 -4.70 7.51 2.55
C GLY A 153 -4.41 6.14 1.96
N SER A 154 -3.14 5.72 1.97
CA SER A 154 -2.71 4.43 1.45
C SER A 154 -1.46 3.96 2.21
N ASP A 155 -1.42 2.65 2.45
CA ASP A 155 -0.27 1.87 2.95
C ASP A 155 0.80 1.62 1.89
N LYS A 156 0.55 2.01 0.63
CA LYS A 156 1.52 1.99 -0.47
C LYS A 156 1.55 3.34 -1.18
N PRO A 157 2.03 4.39 -0.51
CA PRO A 157 1.98 5.74 -1.05
C PRO A 157 2.91 5.90 -2.26
N ASP A 158 2.43 6.59 -3.29
CA ASP A 158 3.29 7.09 -4.35
C ASP A 158 3.93 8.40 -3.91
N MET A 159 5.24 8.33 -3.62
CA MET A 159 6.03 9.44 -3.08
C MET A 159 6.66 10.33 -4.15
N ARG A 160 6.39 10.11 -5.45
CA ARG A 160 6.98 10.89 -6.55
C ARG A 160 6.51 12.35 -6.61
N PHE A 161 5.40 12.68 -5.94
CA PHE A 161 4.81 14.01 -5.94
C PHE A 161 4.15 14.31 -4.58
N GLY A 162 3.87 15.59 -4.32
CA GLY A 162 3.26 16.05 -3.07
C GLY A 162 1.76 15.76 -2.98
N MET A 163 0.96 16.81 -2.81
CA MET A 163 -0.50 16.71 -2.57
C MET A 163 -0.81 15.85 -1.33
N GLU A 164 -0.06 16.06 -0.26
CA GLU A 164 -0.30 15.39 1.02
C GLU A 164 -1.63 15.84 1.62
N PHE A 165 -2.24 14.97 2.41
CA PHE A 165 -3.49 15.27 3.09
C PHE A 165 -3.26 16.30 4.17
N THR A 166 -4.16 17.27 4.20
CA THR A 166 -4.28 18.25 5.27
C THR A 166 -5.60 18.03 5.98
N ASP A 167 -5.55 17.85 7.29
CA ASP A 167 -6.76 17.77 8.11
C ASP A 167 -7.23 19.18 8.45
N LEU A 168 -8.38 19.56 7.89
CA LEU A 168 -9.00 20.86 8.10
C LEU A 168 -10.08 20.81 9.19
N SER A 169 -10.35 19.65 9.79
CA SER A 169 -11.48 19.42 10.69
C SER A 169 -11.51 20.46 11.82
N ALA A 170 -10.36 20.79 12.41
CA ALA A 170 -10.32 21.76 13.51
C ALA A 170 -10.67 23.21 13.11
N ILE A 171 -10.53 23.59 11.83
CA ILE A 171 -10.66 25.00 11.38
C ILE A 171 -11.93 25.26 10.55
N VAL A 172 -12.65 24.21 10.16
CA VAL A 172 -13.87 24.32 9.33
C VAL A 172 -15.16 24.10 10.11
N GLN A 173 -15.09 23.56 11.32
CA GLN A 173 -16.26 23.22 12.13
C GLN A 173 -16.96 24.47 12.69
N GLY A 174 -18.29 24.38 12.87
CA GLY A 174 -19.11 25.39 13.52
C GLY A 174 -19.53 26.56 12.64
N ALA A 175 -19.34 26.47 11.31
CA ALA A 175 -19.67 27.52 10.35
C ALA A 175 -21.10 27.42 9.78
N GLY A 176 -21.88 26.41 10.21
CA GLY A 176 -23.25 26.20 9.73
C GLY A 176 -23.32 25.48 8.38
N PHE A 177 -22.20 24.95 7.90
CA PHE A 177 -22.16 24.10 6.71
C PHE A 177 -22.27 22.64 7.15
N SER A 178 -23.50 22.10 7.12
CA SER A 178 -23.84 20.78 7.68
C SER A 178 -23.00 19.61 7.15
N VAL A 179 -22.44 19.72 5.95
CA VAL A 179 -21.57 18.69 5.34
C VAL A 179 -20.22 18.59 6.04
N PHE A 180 -19.68 19.69 6.56
CA PHE A 180 -18.45 19.68 7.37
C PHE A 180 -18.80 19.48 8.84
N ASP A 181 -19.81 20.19 9.34
CA ASP A 181 -20.23 20.11 10.75
C ASP A 181 -20.68 18.70 11.18
N GLY A 182 -21.22 17.91 10.23
CA GLY A 182 -21.68 16.54 10.47
C GLY A 182 -20.67 15.46 10.13
N ALA A 183 -19.45 15.80 9.70
CA ALA A 183 -18.44 14.82 9.29
C ALA A 183 -17.45 14.50 10.42
N GLU A 184 -17.01 13.24 10.48
CA GLU A 184 -15.93 12.82 11.40
C GLU A 184 -14.60 13.48 11.03
N THR A 185 -14.31 13.60 9.73
CA THR A 185 -13.10 14.28 9.22
C THR A 185 -13.40 15.13 7.99
N VAL A 186 -12.60 16.17 7.82
CA VAL A 186 -12.56 17.02 6.62
C VAL A 186 -11.11 17.09 6.14
N LEU A 187 -10.81 16.41 5.03
CA LEU A 187 -9.46 16.27 4.50
C LEU A 187 -9.32 16.99 3.16
N ALA A 188 -8.17 17.62 2.95
CA ALA A 188 -7.87 18.40 1.76
C ALA A 188 -6.54 18.01 1.10
N ILE A 189 -6.45 18.24 -0.21
CA ILE A 189 -5.19 18.26 -0.96
C ILE A 189 -5.04 19.59 -1.71
N ALA A 190 -3.85 20.19 -1.64
CA ALA A 190 -3.49 21.36 -2.44
C ALA A 190 -2.93 20.91 -3.80
N VAL A 191 -3.67 21.20 -4.87
CA VAL A 191 -3.34 20.83 -6.25
C VAL A 191 -2.58 21.98 -6.92
N PRO A 192 -1.30 21.79 -7.25
CA PRO A 192 -0.44 22.88 -7.69
C PRO A 192 -0.88 23.45 -9.04
N GLY A 193 -0.92 24.78 -9.15
CA GLY A 193 -1.14 25.51 -10.39
C GLY A 193 -2.53 25.35 -11.01
N CYS A 194 -3.50 24.79 -10.29
CA CYS A 194 -4.82 24.44 -10.82
C CYS A 194 -5.95 25.43 -10.48
N ALA A 195 -5.65 26.62 -9.91
CA ALA A 195 -6.67 27.64 -9.63
C ALA A 195 -7.46 28.05 -10.88
N HIS A 196 -6.82 28.00 -12.04
CA HIS A 196 -7.40 28.34 -13.35
C HIS A 196 -8.46 27.34 -13.85
N TYR A 197 -8.65 26.20 -13.18
CA TYR A 197 -9.63 25.19 -13.61
C TYR A 197 -11.02 25.79 -13.80
N SER A 198 -11.61 25.58 -14.97
CA SER A 198 -12.97 26.01 -15.27
C SER A 198 -14.00 25.26 -14.41
N ARG A 199 -15.22 25.78 -14.32
CA ARG A 199 -16.34 25.09 -13.66
C ARG A 199 -16.58 23.69 -14.23
N LYS A 200 -16.45 23.54 -15.55
CA LYS A 200 -16.57 22.24 -16.23
C LYS A 200 -15.54 21.24 -15.70
N GLN A 201 -14.29 21.66 -15.48
CA GLN A 201 -13.24 20.78 -14.96
C GLN A 201 -13.48 20.41 -13.49
N THR A 202 -13.94 21.33 -12.65
CA THR A 202 -14.28 21.01 -11.25
C THR A 202 -15.52 20.12 -11.15
N ASP A 203 -16.52 20.32 -12.01
CA ASP A 203 -17.71 19.46 -12.09
C ASP A 203 -17.32 18.04 -12.56
N GLU A 204 -16.40 17.92 -13.52
CA GLU A 204 -15.86 16.63 -13.96
C GLU A 204 -15.15 15.87 -12.81
N LEU A 205 -14.34 16.55 -12.01
CA LEU A 205 -13.71 15.95 -10.83
C LEU A 205 -14.75 15.51 -9.79
N THR A 206 -15.80 16.31 -9.61
CA THR A 206 -16.90 16.01 -8.69
C THR A 206 -17.64 14.74 -9.13
N GLU A 207 -17.94 14.60 -10.42
CA GLU A 207 -18.59 13.39 -10.93
C GLU A 207 -17.64 12.18 -10.90
N TRP A 208 -16.34 12.39 -11.11
CA TRP A 208 -15.34 11.32 -11.01
C TRP A 208 -15.26 10.72 -9.61
N VAL A 209 -15.28 11.54 -8.54
CA VAL A 209 -15.23 11.05 -7.15
C VAL A 209 -16.55 10.42 -6.69
N LYS A 210 -17.67 10.75 -7.34
CA LYS A 210 -18.99 10.15 -7.06
C LYS A 210 -19.19 8.77 -7.68
N ARG A 211 -18.33 8.37 -8.62
CA ARG A 211 -18.46 7.05 -9.26
C ARG A 211 -18.49 5.95 -8.19
N PRO A 212 -19.27 4.87 -8.38
CA PRO A 212 -19.43 3.82 -7.36
C PRO A 212 -18.11 3.19 -6.87
N GLN A 213 -17.07 3.21 -7.70
CA GLN A 213 -15.74 2.69 -7.35
C GLN A 213 -15.02 3.55 -6.30
N ILE A 214 -15.35 4.84 -6.21
CA ILE A 214 -14.79 5.80 -5.26
C ILE A 214 -15.78 6.05 -4.13
N GLY A 215 -17.03 6.39 -4.46
CA GLY A 215 -18.15 6.50 -3.53
C GLY A 215 -18.21 7.78 -2.69
N ALA A 216 -17.55 8.86 -3.11
CA ALA A 216 -17.68 10.14 -2.43
C ALA A 216 -19.06 10.76 -2.69
N LYS A 217 -19.60 11.53 -1.72
CA LYS A 217 -20.93 12.16 -1.86
C LYS A 217 -20.88 13.49 -2.64
N GLY A 218 -19.72 14.14 -2.65
CA GLY A 218 -19.49 15.42 -3.31
C GLY A 218 -18.04 15.85 -3.17
N LEU A 219 -17.71 17.02 -3.71
CA LEU A 219 -16.38 17.60 -3.68
C LEU A 219 -16.52 19.10 -3.40
N VAL A 220 -15.86 19.60 -2.36
CA VAL A 220 -15.71 21.04 -2.11
C VAL A 220 -14.39 21.48 -2.71
N PHE A 221 -14.35 22.67 -3.30
CA PHE A 221 -13.12 23.24 -3.82
C PHE A 221 -12.94 24.69 -3.39
N ALA A 222 -11.69 25.10 -3.23
CA ALA A 222 -11.28 26.49 -3.02
C ALA A 222 -10.11 26.83 -3.95
N LYS A 223 -10.04 28.07 -4.41
CA LYS A 223 -9.06 28.57 -5.37
C LYS A 223 -8.37 29.78 -4.81
N TRP A 224 -7.06 29.82 -4.96
CA TRP A 224 -6.28 31.04 -4.76
C TRP A 224 -5.87 31.59 -6.12
N SER A 225 -6.73 32.42 -6.70
CA SER A 225 -6.50 33.01 -8.01
C SER A 225 -5.61 34.26 -7.92
N GLU A 226 -4.78 34.49 -8.93
CA GLU A 226 -3.95 35.71 -9.02
C GLU A 226 -4.78 36.99 -9.06
N ASN A 227 -5.85 37.00 -9.87
CA ASN A 227 -6.66 38.21 -10.13
C ASN A 227 -7.87 38.36 -9.21
N GLU A 228 -8.40 37.25 -8.70
CA GLU A 228 -9.70 37.22 -8.00
C GLU A 228 -9.57 36.90 -6.50
N GLY A 229 -8.35 36.68 -6.01
CA GLY A 229 -8.09 36.29 -4.62
C GLY A 229 -8.65 34.90 -4.30
N PHE A 230 -9.16 34.74 -3.08
CA PHE A 230 -9.73 33.48 -2.59
C PHE A 230 -11.20 33.33 -2.98
N LYS A 231 -11.55 32.21 -3.63
CA LYS A 231 -12.93 31.82 -3.94
C LYS A 231 -13.16 30.35 -3.63
N SER A 232 -14.38 29.97 -3.26
CA SER A 232 -14.71 28.57 -2.95
C SER A 232 -16.12 28.20 -3.39
N SER A 233 -16.41 26.90 -3.45
CA SER A 233 -17.78 26.41 -3.64
C SER A 233 -18.68 26.62 -2.42
N VAL A 234 -18.13 27.15 -1.32
CA VAL A 234 -18.79 27.32 0.00
C VAL A 234 -18.66 28.75 0.55
N ASP A 235 -18.48 29.75 -0.33
CA ASP A 235 -18.30 31.17 0.03
C ASP A 235 -19.45 31.77 0.87
N LYS A 236 -20.63 31.12 0.88
CA LYS A 236 -21.77 31.52 1.72
C LYS A 236 -21.54 31.25 3.21
N PHE A 237 -20.64 30.33 3.55
CA PHE A 237 -20.38 29.87 4.91
C PHE A 237 -19.01 30.34 5.42
N TYR A 238 -18.03 30.43 4.52
CA TYR A 238 -16.66 30.80 4.86
C TYR A 238 -16.24 32.04 4.09
N ASN A 239 -15.75 33.04 4.82
CA ASN A 239 -15.23 34.26 4.22
C ASN A 239 -13.80 34.04 3.67
N PRO A 240 -13.25 34.97 2.87
CA PRO A 240 -11.91 34.83 2.30
C PRO A 240 -10.78 34.59 3.32
N ALA A 241 -10.87 35.13 4.55
CA ALA A 241 -9.86 34.91 5.58
C ALA A 241 -9.90 33.46 6.11
N CYS A 242 -11.08 32.85 6.21
CA CYS A 242 -11.21 31.42 6.49
C CYS A 242 -10.59 30.59 5.37
N ILE A 243 -10.87 30.91 4.10
CA ILE A 243 -10.31 30.17 2.97
C ILE A 243 -8.78 30.29 2.92
N GLN A 244 -8.24 31.48 3.21
CA GLN A 244 -6.81 31.69 3.32
C GLN A 244 -6.17 30.76 4.37
N SER A 245 -6.77 30.63 5.55
CA SER A 245 -6.23 29.74 6.59
C SER A 245 -6.23 28.26 6.16
N TRP A 246 -7.13 27.86 5.26
CA TRP A 246 -7.13 26.51 4.69
C TRP A 246 -5.93 26.29 3.77
N PHE A 247 -5.60 27.27 2.92
CA PHE A 247 -4.42 27.23 2.07
C PHE A 247 -3.13 27.25 2.88
N GLU A 248 -3.06 28.09 3.93
CA GLU A 248 -1.92 28.14 4.85
C GLU A 248 -1.72 26.80 5.55
N ALA A 249 -2.79 26.18 6.06
CA ALA A 249 -2.73 24.86 6.67
C ALA A 249 -2.28 23.78 5.68
N ALA A 250 -2.73 23.87 4.42
CA ALA A 250 -2.40 22.92 3.37
C ALA A 250 -1.05 23.17 2.68
N GLY A 251 -0.33 24.23 3.07
CA GLY A 251 0.91 24.65 2.41
C GLY A 251 0.72 25.02 0.94
N GLY A 252 -0.49 25.46 0.56
CA GLY A 252 -0.83 25.88 -0.80
C GLY A 252 -0.42 27.32 -1.08
N TRP A 253 -0.22 27.62 -2.36
CA TRP A 253 0.28 28.91 -2.82
C TRP A 253 -0.71 29.58 -3.77
N GLN A 254 -0.46 30.86 -4.07
CA GLN A 254 -1.20 31.56 -5.13
C GLN A 254 -1.04 30.80 -6.46
N GLY A 255 -2.16 30.52 -7.12
CA GLY A 255 -2.25 29.67 -8.30
C GLY A 255 -2.79 28.27 -8.03
N ASP A 256 -2.95 27.86 -6.76
CA ASP A 256 -3.35 26.50 -6.40
C ASP A 256 -4.87 26.33 -6.24
N LEU A 257 -5.30 25.07 -6.37
CA LEU A 257 -6.67 24.60 -6.15
C LEU A 257 -6.68 23.65 -4.96
N LEU A 258 -7.42 23.98 -3.92
CA LEU A 258 -7.67 23.09 -2.80
C LEU A 258 -8.90 22.23 -3.10
N LEU A 259 -8.78 20.92 -2.96
CA LEU A 259 -9.86 19.94 -3.12
C LEU A 259 -10.12 19.25 -1.79
N ILE A 260 -11.39 19.23 -1.36
CA ILE A 260 -11.76 18.88 0.01
C ILE A 260 -12.89 17.83 -0.01
N LEU A 261 -12.68 16.75 0.74
CA LEU A 261 -13.67 15.70 0.99
C LEU A 261 -13.96 15.61 2.49
N SER A 262 -15.17 15.19 2.84
CA SER A 262 -15.57 14.99 4.23
C SER A 262 -16.46 13.75 4.40
N GLY A 263 -16.40 13.14 5.58
CA GLY A 263 -17.14 11.94 5.94
C GLY A 263 -16.45 11.16 7.04
N ASP A 264 -16.63 9.84 7.03
CA ASP A 264 -15.94 8.92 7.95
C ASP A 264 -14.44 8.86 7.60
N LEU A 265 -13.58 8.68 8.60
CA LEU A 265 -12.14 8.79 8.45
C LEU A 265 -11.57 7.81 7.41
N ALA A 266 -11.93 6.54 7.52
CA ALA A 266 -11.39 5.48 6.67
C ALA A 266 -11.82 5.66 5.20
N SER A 267 -13.11 5.96 4.97
CA SER A 267 -13.64 6.13 3.62
C SER A 267 -13.12 7.41 2.96
N THR A 268 -13.06 8.51 3.70
CA THR A 268 -12.57 9.81 3.19
C THR A 268 -11.10 9.74 2.78
N ARG A 269 -10.24 9.07 3.59
CA ARG A 269 -8.83 8.85 3.24
C ARG A 269 -8.67 8.08 1.94
N LYS A 270 -9.41 6.98 1.78
CA LYS A 270 -9.38 6.16 0.56
C LYS A 270 -9.84 6.95 -0.68
N GLN A 271 -10.91 7.73 -0.54
CA GLN A 271 -11.45 8.55 -1.63
C GLN A 271 -10.49 9.66 -2.05
N LEU A 272 -9.93 10.38 -1.08
CA LEU A 272 -9.00 11.47 -1.34
C LEU A 272 -7.67 10.95 -1.90
N GLY A 273 -7.23 9.76 -1.47
CA GLY A 273 -6.03 9.10 -1.98
C GLY A 273 -6.18 8.70 -3.45
N ALA A 274 -7.36 8.19 -3.83
CA ALA A 274 -7.68 7.90 -5.23
C ALA A 274 -7.72 9.17 -6.09
N LEU A 275 -8.33 10.25 -5.59
CA LEU A 275 -8.35 11.55 -6.28
C LEU A 275 -6.95 12.13 -6.45
N ARG A 276 -6.10 12.01 -5.42
CA ARG A 276 -4.69 12.43 -5.46
C ARG A 276 -3.94 11.71 -6.60
N LEU A 277 -4.07 10.40 -6.71
CA LEU A 277 -3.40 9.60 -7.75
C LEU A 277 -3.91 9.95 -9.16
N GLU A 278 -5.23 10.12 -9.32
CA GLU A 278 -5.84 10.56 -10.58
C GLU A 278 -5.26 11.90 -11.05
N LEU A 279 -5.19 12.88 -10.14
CA LEU A 279 -4.61 14.19 -10.46
C LEU A 279 -3.12 14.10 -10.74
N GLY A 280 -2.37 13.28 -9.99
CA GLY A 280 -0.96 13.01 -10.27
C GLY A 280 -0.75 12.48 -11.68
N GLN A 281 -1.64 11.62 -12.17
CA GLN A 281 -1.61 11.12 -13.54
C GLN A 281 -2.00 12.20 -14.57
N ARG A 282 -3.12 12.90 -14.37
CA ARG A 282 -3.61 13.95 -15.29
C ARG A 282 -2.61 15.09 -15.47
N LEU A 283 -1.92 15.45 -14.40
CA LEU A 283 -0.94 16.54 -14.37
C LEU A 283 0.48 16.08 -14.75
N GLY A 284 0.69 14.79 -15.05
CA GLY A 284 2.00 14.26 -15.43
C GLY A 284 3.04 14.26 -14.31
N LEU A 285 2.59 14.31 -13.04
CA LEU A 285 3.47 14.33 -11.87
C LEU A 285 4.08 12.95 -11.57
N CYS A 286 3.41 11.88 -12.01
CA CYS A 286 3.87 10.50 -11.89
C CYS A 286 4.97 10.16 -12.91
N ARG A 287 6.13 10.83 -12.84
CA ARG A 287 7.24 10.64 -13.79
C ARG A 287 7.68 9.16 -13.84
N PRO A 288 7.78 8.53 -15.03
CA PRO A 288 8.00 7.09 -15.18
C PRO A 288 9.45 6.65 -14.94
N ASP A 289 10.39 7.57 -15.03
CA ASP A 289 11.84 7.39 -14.89
C ASP A 289 12.36 7.72 -13.48
N VAL A 290 11.51 8.25 -12.62
CA VAL A 290 11.81 8.55 -11.22
C VAL A 290 11.32 7.41 -10.33
N PHE A 291 12.17 6.96 -9.41
CA PHE A 291 11.85 5.91 -8.44
C PHE A 291 11.99 6.45 -7.02
N HIS A 292 10.89 6.42 -6.27
CA HIS A 292 10.86 6.65 -4.84
C HIS A 292 10.50 5.36 -4.13
N PRO A 293 11.51 4.56 -3.72
CA PRO A 293 11.30 3.44 -2.84
C PRO A 293 11.06 3.92 -1.41
N LEU A 294 10.33 3.14 -0.61
CA LEU A 294 10.21 3.30 0.84
C LEU A 294 9.83 1.96 1.49
N TRP A 295 10.06 1.88 2.80
CA TRP A 295 9.48 0.87 3.67
C TRP A 295 8.28 1.45 4.41
N VAL A 296 7.14 0.75 4.38
CA VAL A 296 6.04 0.98 5.30
C VAL A 296 6.13 -0.04 6.42
N VAL A 297 6.07 0.41 7.67
CA VAL A 297 6.28 -0.40 8.88
C VAL A 297 5.21 -0.09 9.92
N ASP A 298 5.20 -0.85 11.03
CA ASP A 298 4.32 -0.60 12.19
C ASP A 298 2.83 -0.65 11.82
N PHE A 299 2.48 -1.61 10.97
CA PHE A 299 1.09 -1.93 10.64
C PHE A 299 0.31 -2.33 11.89
N PRO A 300 -1.02 -2.11 11.95
CA PRO A 300 -1.86 -2.74 12.95
C PRO A 300 -1.73 -4.26 12.86
N LEU A 301 -1.68 -4.94 14.00
CA LEU A 301 -1.68 -6.41 14.03
C LEU A 301 -3.03 -6.97 13.60
N LEU A 302 -4.11 -6.33 14.06
CA LEU A 302 -5.48 -6.77 13.89
C LEU A 302 -6.33 -5.65 13.29
N GLU A 303 -7.28 -6.03 12.44
CA GLU A 303 -8.36 -5.18 11.95
C GLU A 303 -9.68 -5.70 12.49
N LYS A 304 -10.55 -4.78 12.91
CA LYS A 304 -11.89 -5.12 13.37
C LYS A 304 -12.85 -5.03 12.20
N ASP A 305 -13.54 -6.12 11.92
CA ASP A 305 -14.66 -6.10 10.99
C ASP A 305 -15.90 -5.54 11.70
N ASP A 306 -16.41 -4.41 11.21
CA ASP A 306 -17.55 -3.74 11.82
C ASP A 306 -18.84 -4.55 11.72
N ALA A 307 -18.98 -5.41 10.70
CA ALA A 307 -20.19 -6.22 10.50
C ALA A 307 -20.28 -7.38 11.50
N SER A 308 -19.21 -8.16 11.64
CA SER A 308 -19.15 -9.31 12.54
C SER A 308 -18.66 -8.98 13.95
N GLN A 309 -18.14 -7.77 14.17
CA GLN A 309 -17.49 -7.33 15.41
C GLN A 309 -16.31 -8.22 15.83
N ARG A 310 -15.66 -8.88 14.86
CA ARG A 310 -14.52 -9.78 15.08
C ARG A 310 -13.21 -9.15 14.64
N TRP A 311 -12.13 -9.54 15.30
CA TRP A 311 -10.77 -9.20 14.89
C TRP A 311 -10.25 -10.21 13.87
N PHE A 312 -9.60 -9.69 12.84
CA PHE A 312 -8.91 -10.44 11.80
C PHE A 312 -7.46 -9.97 11.73
N ALA A 313 -6.54 -10.88 11.39
CA ALA A 313 -5.16 -10.50 11.17
C ALA A 313 -5.04 -9.63 9.91
N MET A 314 -4.34 -8.50 10.03
CA MET A 314 -4.03 -7.63 8.88
C MET A 314 -3.03 -8.30 7.91
N HIS A 315 -2.18 -9.15 8.46
CA HIS A 315 -1.17 -9.92 7.73
C HIS A 315 -1.39 -11.42 7.99
N HIS A 316 -0.35 -12.23 7.83
CA HIS A 316 -0.41 -13.64 8.23
C HIS A 316 -0.59 -13.79 9.75
N PRO A 317 -1.40 -14.73 10.26
CA PRO A 317 -1.65 -14.93 11.69
C PRO A 317 -0.42 -15.27 12.54
N PHE A 318 0.69 -15.66 11.92
CA PHE A 318 1.97 -15.93 12.58
C PHE A 318 2.86 -14.69 12.74
N THR A 319 2.33 -13.51 12.41
CA THR A 319 3.04 -12.24 12.55
C THR A 319 3.19 -11.86 14.02
N SER A 320 4.43 -11.62 14.44
CA SER A 320 4.74 -11.19 15.80
C SER A 320 4.26 -9.74 16.03
N PRO A 321 3.70 -9.41 17.20
CA PRO A 321 3.53 -8.02 17.62
C PRO A 321 4.89 -7.36 17.87
N LEU A 322 4.94 -6.03 17.93
CA LEU A 322 6.08 -5.35 18.53
C LEU A 322 6.12 -5.64 20.03
N ASN A 323 7.32 -5.90 20.56
CA ASN A 323 7.50 -6.24 21.98
C ASN A 323 6.94 -5.16 22.93
N GLU A 324 7.03 -3.89 22.52
CA GLU A 324 6.50 -2.73 23.26
C GLU A 324 4.97 -2.76 23.45
N ASP A 325 4.25 -3.46 22.58
CA ASP A 325 2.79 -3.45 22.57
C ASP A 325 2.17 -4.71 23.20
N LEU A 326 3.00 -5.68 23.62
CA LEU A 326 2.58 -6.97 24.16
C LEU A 326 1.61 -6.83 25.35
N ASP A 327 1.90 -5.93 26.29
CA ASP A 327 1.08 -5.70 27.49
C ASP A 327 -0.35 -5.21 27.16
N THR A 328 -0.55 -4.68 25.95
CA THR A 328 -1.84 -4.16 25.49
C THR A 328 -2.62 -5.14 24.62
N LEU A 329 -2.08 -6.32 24.33
CA LEU A 329 -2.68 -7.28 23.41
C LEU A 329 -4.07 -7.75 23.83
N GLU A 330 -4.27 -8.06 25.10
CA GLU A 330 -5.57 -8.50 25.62
C GLU A 330 -6.55 -7.35 25.85
N THR A 331 -6.04 -6.17 26.23
CA THR A 331 -6.87 -5.05 26.69
C THR A 331 -7.22 -4.06 25.58
N GLN A 332 -6.32 -3.84 24.63
CA GLN A 332 -6.46 -2.87 23.52
C GLN A 332 -5.92 -3.45 22.19
N PRO A 333 -6.45 -4.59 21.70
CA PRO A 333 -5.91 -5.29 20.53
C PRO A 333 -5.81 -4.43 19.26
N GLY A 334 -6.68 -3.43 19.10
CA GLY A 334 -6.66 -2.52 17.95
C GLY A 334 -5.51 -1.50 17.94
N ARG A 335 -4.74 -1.39 19.02
CA ARG A 335 -3.56 -0.49 19.10
C ARG A 335 -2.24 -1.23 18.91
N VAL A 336 -2.27 -2.55 18.94
CA VAL A 336 -1.08 -3.39 18.83
C VAL A 336 -0.53 -3.31 17.42
N ARG A 337 0.74 -2.97 17.30
CA ARG A 337 1.47 -2.95 16.03
C ARG A 337 2.07 -4.32 15.76
N ALA A 338 2.00 -4.73 14.50
CA ALA A 338 2.72 -5.86 13.96
C ALA A 338 4.19 -5.51 13.71
N ASN A 339 5.07 -6.47 13.96
CA ASN A 339 6.43 -6.48 13.49
C ASN A 339 6.49 -6.90 12.00
N ALA A 340 5.74 -6.16 11.19
CA ALA A 340 5.55 -6.34 9.76
C ALA A 340 6.06 -5.14 8.98
N TYR A 341 6.30 -5.35 7.68
CA TYR A 341 6.90 -4.38 6.79
C TYR A 341 6.53 -4.67 5.34
N ASP A 342 6.30 -3.60 4.57
CA ASP A 342 6.07 -3.64 3.14
C ASP A 342 7.08 -2.74 2.42
N MET A 343 7.64 -3.25 1.33
CA MET A 343 8.48 -2.48 0.41
C MET A 343 7.60 -1.91 -0.69
N VAL A 344 7.64 -0.59 -0.84
CA VAL A 344 6.82 0.14 -1.80
C VAL A 344 7.72 0.91 -2.74
N ILE A 345 7.42 0.86 -4.04
CA ILE A 345 8.06 1.72 -5.05
C ILE A 345 6.97 2.36 -5.90
N ASN A 346 6.94 3.69 -5.94
CA ASN A 346 6.04 4.45 -6.83
C ASN A 346 4.56 4.07 -6.70
N GLY A 347 4.08 3.83 -5.47
CA GLY A 347 2.70 3.46 -5.19
C GLY A 347 2.35 1.99 -5.43
N VAL A 348 3.36 1.15 -5.70
CA VAL A 348 3.21 -0.29 -5.87
C VAL A 348 3.92 -1.00 -4.72
N GLU A 349 3.17 -1.83 -4.00
CA GLU A 349 3.72 -2.80 -3.06
C GLU A 349 4.45 -3.89 -3.86
N ILE A 350 5.77 -4.00 -3.68
CA ILE A 350 6.60 -4.94 -4.44
C ILE A 350 7.02 -6.16 -3.62
N GLY A 351 6.82 -6.12 -2.31
CA GLY A 351 7.06 -7.24 -1.40
C GLY A 351 6.72 -6.84 0.02
N GLY A 352 6.55 -7.82 0.89
CA GLY A 352 6.23 -7.62 2.29
C GLY A 352 6.57 -8.85 3.11
N GLY A 353 6.57 -8.69 4.43
CA GLY A 353 6.93 -9.75 5.36
C GLY A 353 6.70 -9.36 6.82
N SER A 354 7.02 -10.29 7.71
CA SER A 354 6.98 -10.03 9.14
C SER A 354 7.92 -10.94 9.91
N ILE A 355 8.35 -10.47 11.08
CA ILE A 355 8.96 -11.33 12.09
C ILE A 355 7.90 -12.28 12.63
N ARG A 356 8.27 -13.55 12.80
CA ARG A 356 7.34 -14.61 13.18
C ARG A 356 7.30 -14.81 14.69
N ILE A 357 6.10 -15.13 15.17
CA ILE A 357 5.91 -15.66 16.52
C ILE A 357 6.66 -17.00 16.60
N HIS A 358 7.53 -17.13 17.60
CA HIS A 358 8.25 -18.37 17.91
C HIS A 358 8.05 -18.82 19.36
N ASN A 359 7.35 -18.02 20.17
CA ASN A 359 6.84 -18.46 21.46
C ASN A 359 5.45 -19.08 21.26
N ARG A 360 5.20 -20.22 21.91
CA ARG A 360 3.93 -20.96 21.78
C ARG A 360 2.80 -20.30 22.57
N ASP A 361 3.15 -19.75 23.74
CA ASP A 361 2.22 -19.05 24.63
C ASP A 361 2.03 -17.62 24.11
#